data_AF-A0A6I9QD45-F1
#
_entry.id   AF-A0A6I9QD45-F1
#
_cell.length_a   1.000
_cell.length_b   1.000
_cell.length_c   1.000
_cell.angle_alpha   90.00
_cell.angle_beta   90.00
_cell.angle_gamma   90.00
#
_symmetry.space_group_name_H-M   'P 1'
#
loop_
_entity.id
_entity.type
_entity.pdbx_description
1 polymer ?
#
loop_
_entity_poly.entity_id
_entity_poly.type
_entity_poly.pdbx_seq_one_letter_code
_entity_poly.pdbx_strand_id
1 'polypeptide(L)' 'MRKFDPWPVFFRREFHRNWPFLVGFAITGAVIVKLTAGLTEEDAKNSRFVQEHNR' A
#
# COMPACT_ATOMS: atom_id res chain seq x y z
N MET A 1 36.63 20.96 9.71
CA MET A 1 36.34 20.09 8.53
C MET A 1 34.84 19.81 8.50
N ARG A 2 34.15 20.08 7.39
CA ARG A 2 32.73 19.74 7.25
C ARG A 2 32.63 18.22 7.11
N LYS A 3 32.01 17.53 8.08
CA LYS A 3 31.81 16.08 7.99
C LYS A 3 30.91 15.80 6.78
N PHE A 4 31.32 14.84 5.96
CA PHE A 4 30.51 14.37 4.85
C PHE A 4 29.24 13.73 5.41
N ASP A 5 28.08 14.18 4.95
CA ASP A 5 26.80 13.53 5.25
C ASP A 5 26.42 12.65 4.05
N PRO A 6 26.46 11.31 4.20
CA PRO A 6 26.13 10.40 3.12
C PRO A 6 24.62 10.30 2.85
N TRP A 7 23.77 10.67 3.80
CA TRP A 7 22.32 10.43 3.73
C TRP A 7 21.64 11.08 2.53
N PRO A 8 21.89 12.36 2.21
CA PRO A 8 21.28 12.99 1.04
C PRO A 8 21.69 12.30 -0.27
N VAL A 9 22.91 11.75 -0.34
CA VAL A 9 23.41 11.06 -1.54
C VAL A 9 22.74 9.68 -1.68
N PHE A 10 22.64 8.92 -0.59
CA PHE A 10 21.94 7.64 -0.58
C PHE A 10 20.46 7.80 -0.88
N PHE A 11 19.75 8.72 -0.21
CA PHE A 11 18.34 8.95 -0.49
C PHE A 11 18.12 9.44 -1.91
N ARG A 12 18.90 10.38 -2.43
CA ARG A 12 18.74 10.85 -3.81
C ARG A 12 18.93 9.72 -4.82
N ARG A 13 19.93 8.87 -4.62
CA ARG A 13 20.23 7.76 -5.54
C ARG A 13 19.21 6.64 -5.43
N GLU A 14 18.85 6.25 -4.21
CA GLU A 14 17.93 5.14 -3.97
C GLU A 14 16.49 5.54 -4.28
N PHE A 15 16.09 6.76 -3.95
CA PHE A 15 14.79 7.29 -4.35
C PHE A 15 14.69 7.39 -5.87
N HIS A 16 15.73 7.83 -6.59
CA HIS A 16 15.69 7.87 -8.05
C HIS A 16 15.51 6.48 -8.70
N ARG A 17 16.00 5.42 -8.05
CA ARG A 17 15.83 4.04 -8.53
C ARG A 17 14.49 3.43 -8.12
N ASN A 18 14.02 3.71 -6.91
CA ASN A 18 12.89 3.02 -6.30
C ASN A 18 11.59 3.82 -6.23
N TRP A 19 11.58 5.10 -6.61
CA TRP A 19 10.36 5.91 -6.60
C TRP A 19 9.18 5.28 -7.38
N PRO A 20 9.36 4.54 -8.51
CA PRO A 20 8.23 3.91 -9.18
C PRO A 20 7.58 2.82 -8.32
N PHE A 21 8.37 2.12 -7.48
CA PHE A 21 7.82 1.14 -6.53
C PHE A 21 6.99 1.81 -5.45
N LEU A 22 7.42 2.95 -4.92
CA LEU A 22 6.66 3.70 -3.92
C LEU A 22 5.35 4.23 -4.51
N VAL A 23 5.39 4.74 -5.74
CA VAL A 23 4.18 5.18 -6.46
C VAL A 23 3.25 4.00 -6.72
N GLY A 24 3.76 2.88 -7.23
CA GLY A 24 2.98 1.67 -7.44
C GLY A 24 2.34 1.17 -6.15
N PHE A 25 3.11 1.09 -5.07
CA PHE A 25 2.61 0.71 -3.75
C PHE A 25 1.49 1.63 -3.26
N ALA A 26 1.66 2.95 -3.40
CA ALA A 26 0.63 3.92 -3.02
C ALA A 26 -0.66 3.75 -3.84
N ILE A 27 -0.54 3.55 -5.15
CA ILE A 27 -1.69 3.31 -6.03
C ILE A 27 -2.41 2.01 -5.65
N THR A 28 -1.67 0.91 -5.47
CA THR A 28 -2.25 -0.37 -5.05
C THR A 28 -2.96 -0.25 -3.70
N GLY A 29 -2.34 0.43 -2.73
CA GLY A 29 -2.96 0.71 -1.44
C GLY A 29 -4.26 1.51 -1.58
N ALA A 30 -4.27 2.56 -2.39
CA ALA A 30 -5.47 3.36 -2.64
C ALA A 30 -6.60 2.55 -3.28
N VAL A 31 -6.28 1.66 -4.24
CA VAL A 31 -7.26 0.76 -4.87
C VAL A 31 -7.83 -0.21 -3.85
N ILE A 32 -6.99 -0.86 -3.05
CA ILE A 32 -7.44 -1.79 -1.99
C ILE A 32 -8.35 -1.06 -1.01
N VAL A 33 -7.94 0.11 -0.51
CA VAL A 33 -8.75 0.90 0.43
C VAL A 33 -10.11 1.24 -0.16
N LYS A 34 -10.14 1.67 -1.43
CA LYS A 34 -11.41 2.00 -2.11
C LYS A 34 -12.32 0.79 -2.24
N LEU A 35 -11.76 -0.38 -2.59
CA LEU A 35 -12.52 -1.62 -2.69
C LEU A 35 -13.06 -2.05 -1.33
N THR A 36 -12.23 -2.03 -0.28
CA THR A 36 -12.61 -2.46 1.06
C THR A 36 -13.60 -1.50 1.71
N ALA A 37 -13.46 -0.19 1.48
CA ALA A 37 -14.40 0.82 1.99
C ALA A 37 -15.79 0.72 1.33
N GLY A 38 -15.87 0.09 0.16
CA GLY A 38 -17.13 -0.15 -0.54
C GLY A 38 -17.85 -1.43 -0.13
N LEU A 39 -17.25 -2.27 0.73
CA LEU A 39 -17.88 -3.51 1.19
C LEU A 39 -19.01 -3.20 2.17
N THR A 40 -20.19 -3.76 1.92
CA THR A 40 -21.39 -3.58 2.74
C THR A 40 -21.77 -4.86 3.50
N GLU A 41 -22.69 -4.73 4.45
CA GLU A 41 -23.25 -5.90 5.15
C GLU A 41 -24.00 -6.86 4.20
N GLU A 42 -24.57 -6.33 3.12
CA GLU A 42 -25.25 -7.14 2.10
C GLU A 42 -24.26 -8.03 1.35
N ASP A 43 -23.07 -7.50 1.02
CA ASP A 43 -21.99 -8.27 0.42
C ASP A 43 -21.49 -9.38 1.35
N ALA A 44 -21.40 -9.09 2.65
CA ALA A 44 -21.02 -10.07 3.66
C ALA A 44 -22.07 -11.19 3.79
N LYS A 45 -23.37 -10.85 3.78
CA LYS A 45 -24.47 -11.84 3.82
C LYS A 45 -24.48 -12.73 2.59
N ASN A 46 -24.10 -12.23 1.43
CA ASN A 46 -24.05 -12.99 0.18
C ASN A 46 -22.72 -13.72 -0.06
N SER A 47 -21.71 -13.47 0.78
CA SER A 47 -20.39 -14.10 0.65
C SER A 47 -20.37 -15.50 1.24
N ARG A 48 -20.21 -16.51 0.37
CA ARG A 48 -20.01 -17.91 0.78
C ARG A 48 -18.84 -18.08 1.76
N PHE A 49 -17.77 -17.32 1.56
CA PHE A 49 -16.60 -17.35 2.45
C PHE A 49 -16.97 -16.90 3.87
N VAL A 50 -17.67 -15.78 4.00
CA VAL A 50 -18.12 -15.26 5.31
C VAL A 50 -19.05 -16.27 5.97
N GLN A 51 -20.02 -16.82 5.25
CA GLN A 51 -20.95 -17.81 5.80
C GLN A 51 -20.25 -19.07 6.32
N GLU A 52 -19.23 -19.57 5.62
CA GLU A 52 -18.49 -20.77 6.02
C GLU A 52 -17.54 -20.53 7.22
N HIS A 53 -17.04 -19.30 7.39
CA HIS A 53 -16.03 -18.94 8.40
C HIS A 53 -16.58 -18.15 9.59
N ASN A 54 -17.86 -17.76 9.57
CA ASN A 54 -18.54 -17.10 10.69
C ASN A 54 -19.18 -18.11 11.66
N ARG A 55 -18.50 -19.25 11.88
CA ARG A 55 -18.86 -20.31 12.82
C ARG A 55 -18.38 -20.01 14.23
#